data_AF-A0A7J6X3C2-F1
#
_entry.id   AF-A0A7J6X3C2-F1
#
_cell.length_a   1.000
_cell.length_b   1.000
_cell.length_c   1.000
_cell.angle_alpha   90.00
_cell.angle_beta   90.00
_cell.angle_gamma   90.00
#
_symmetry.space_group_name_H-M   'P 1'
#
loop_
_entity.id
_entity.type
_entity.pdbx_description
1 polymer ?
#
loop_
_entity_poly.entity_id
_entity_poly.type
_entity_poly.pdbx_seq_one_letter_code
_entity_poly.pdbx_strand_id
1 'polypeptide(L)' 'MEKEAIKEYTVLRNIEESSLQQKAKAENIVLGDDNNAYFHRTIQGRRSKNRILSVEDSNHNLITDNSLIEEEFLQYYMGP' A
#
# COMPACT_ATOMS: atom_id res chain seq x y z
N MET A 1 9.86 25.92 21.28
CA MET A 1 10.53 24.77 21.91
C MET A 1 9.84 23.44 21.62
N GLU A 2 8.73 23.07 22.26
CA GLU A 2 8.14 21.71 22.07
C GLU A 2 7.68 21.45 20.62
N LYS A 3 6.97 22.40 20.01
CA LYS A 3 6.53 22.29 18.61
C LYS A 3 7.68 22.22 17.60
N GLU A 4 8.82 22.83 17.91
CA GLU A 4 10.01 22.81 17.05
C GLU A 4 10.73 21.46 17.18
N ALA A 5 10.89 20.96 18.41
CA ALA A 5 11.43 19.64 18.66
C ALA A 5 10.60 18.52 18.02
N ILE A 6 9.27 18.62 18.04
CA ILE A 6 8.38 17.66 17.35
C ILE A 6 8.59 17.71 15.83
N LYS A 7 8.73 18.91 15.24
CA LYS A 7 8.99 19.05 13.81
C LYS A 7 10.33 18.43 13.43
N GLU A 8 11.38 18.74 14.18
CA GLU A 8 12.72 18.20 13.95
C GLU A 8 12.74 16.68 14.08
N TYR A 9 12.15 16.13 15.14
CA TYR A 9 11.98 14.69 15.32
C TYR A 9 11.25 14.03 14.14
N THR A 10 10.16 14.65 13.67
CA THR A 10 9.38 14.12 12.54
C THR A 10 10.21 14.10 11.25
N VAL A 11 11.00 15.14 11.00
CA VAL A 11 11.90 15.20 9.84
C VAL A 11 12.95 14.09 9.93
N LEU A 12 13.62 13.96 11.08
CA LEU A 12 14.64 12.92 11.28
C LEU A 12 14.06 11.51 11.13
N ARG A 13 12.88 11.27 11.70
CA ARG A 13 12.16 9.99 11.57
C ARG A 13 11.80 9.68 10.12
N ASN A 14 11.34 10.67 9.36
CA ASN A 14 11.02 10.47 7.95
C ASN A 14 12.28 10.17 7.11
N ILE A 15 13.41 10.79 7.44
CA ILE A 15 14.70 10.51 6.79
C ILE A 15 15.16 9.09 7.11
N GLU A 16 15.08 8.68 8.38
CA GLU A 16 15.40 7.32 8.81
C GLU A 16 14.53 6.29 8.09
N GLU A 17 13.22 6.50 8.07
CA GLU A 17 12.28 5.61 7.39
C GLU A 17 12.58 5.52 5.88
N SER A 18 12.82 6.65 5.23
CA SER A 18 13.20 6.70 3.80
C SER A 18 14.51 5.94 3.53
N SER A 19 15.52 6.10 4.40
CA SER A 19 16.78 5.38 4.29
C SER A 19 16.60 3.87 4.42
N LEU A 20 15.79 3.42 5.39
CA LEU A 20 15.46 2.01 5.59
C LEU A 20 14.69 1.44 4.38
N GLN A 21 13.74 2.20 3.83
CA GLN A 21 13.01 1.82 2.62
C GLN A 21 13.94 1.66 1.41
N GLN A 22 14.89 2.58 1.22
CA GLN A 22 15.87 2.50 0.13
C GLN A 22 16.79 1.28 0.29
N LYS A 23 17.27 1.00 1.50
CA LYS A 23 18.07 -0.19 1.79
C LYS A 23 17.30 -1.47 1.49
N ALA A 24 16.07 -1.57 1.98
CA ALA A 24 15.19 -2.70 1.70
C ALA A 24 14.91 -2.85 0.19
N LYS A 25 14.80 -1.75 -0.56
CA LYS A 25 14.62 -1.78 -2.01
C LYS A 25 15.87 -2.31 -2.73
N ALA A 26 17.05 -1.86 -2.34
CA ALA A 26 18.32 -2.37 -2.88
C ALA A 26 18.49 -3.87 -2.61
N GLU A 27 18.21 -4.31 -1.38
CA GLU A 27 18.20 -5.74 -1.02
C GLU A 27 17.18 -6.53 -1.84
N ASN A 28 15.96 -6.01 -2.02
CA ASN A 28 14.95 -6.65 -2.86
C ASN A 28 15.32 -6.72 -4.35
N ILE A 29 16.11 -5.78 -4.87
CA ILE A 29 16.61 -5.85 -6.26
C ILE A 29 17.65 -6.96 -6.38
N VAL A 30 18.64 -6.97 -5.49
CA VAL A 30 19.72 -7.96 -5.49
C VAL A 30 19.19 -9.38 -5.25
N LEU A 31 18.29 -9.55 -4.28
CA LEU A 31 17.71 -10.85 -3.94
C LEU A 31 16.51 -11.23 -4.82
N GLY A 32 15.94 -10.27 -5.54
CA GLY A 32 14.78 -10.48 -6.42
C GLY A 32 15.14 -11.18 -7.71
N ASP A 33 16.34 -10.93 -8.25
CA ASP A 33 16.86 -11.62 -9.44
C ASP A 33 17.02 -13.13 -9.21
N ASP A 34 17.23 -13.56 -7.95
CA ASP A 34 17.35 -14.97 -7.57
C ASP A 34 15.99 -15.71 -7.46
N ASN A 35 14.86 -15.08 -7.81
CA ASN A 35 13.51 -15.68 -7.79
C ASN A 35 13.22 -16.49 -6.52
N ASN A 36 13.64 -15.97 -5.37
CA ASN A 36 13.57 -16.73 -4.12
C ASN A 36 12.15 -16.74 -3.52
N ALA A 37 11.90 -17.71 -2.63
CA ALA A 37 10.66 -17.81 -1.86
C ALA A 37 10.36 -16.56 -1.00
N TYR A 38 11.38 -15.76 -0.68
CA TYR A 38 11.21 -14.51 0.05
C TYR A 38 10.51 -13.44 -0.81
N PHE A 39 10.85 -13.29 -2.09
CA PHE A 39 10.19 -12.38 -3.01
C PHE A 39 8.71 -12.73 -3.19
N HIS A 40 8.40 -14.01 -3.40
CA HIS A 40 7.02 -14.48 -3.51
C HIS A 40 6.20 -14.17 -2.25
N ARG A 41 6.78 -14.37 -1.06
CA ARG A 41 6.13 -14.02 0.22
C ARG A 41 5.94 -12.51 0.38
N THR A 42 6.92 -11.70 0.01
CA THR A 42 6.82 -10.23 0.07
C THR A 42 5.74 -9.71 -0.89
N ILE A 43 5.66 -10.23 -2.12
CA ILE A 43 4.61 -9.88 -3.08
C ILE A 43 3.23 -10.33 -2.58
N GLN A 44 3.13 -11.54 -2.01
CA GLN A 44 1.88 -12.02 -1.43
C GLN A 44 1.42 -11.13 -0.28
N GLY A 45 2.33 -10.72 0.61
CA GLY A 45 2.03 -9.78 1.69
C GLY A 45 1.55 -8.43 1.18
N ARG A 46 2.20 -7.89 0.13
CA ARG A 46 1.75 -6.64 -0.52
C ARG A 46 0.36 -6.79 -1.15
N ARG A 47 0.12 -7.88 -1.88
CA ARG A 47 -1.20 -8.18 -2.47
C ARG A 47 -2.29 -8.30 -1.41
N SER A 48 -2.00 -8.96 -0.28
CA SER A 48 -2.95 -9.09 0.82
C SER A 48 -3.26 -7.75 1.48
N LYS A 49 -2.27 -6.89 1.68
CA LYS A 49 -2.45 -5.55 2.29
C LYS A 49 -3.21 -4.60 1.37
N ASN A 50 -2.95 -4.67 0.07
CA ASN A 50 -3.55 -3.79 -0.92
C ASN A 50 -4.85 -4.36 -1.51
N ARG A 51 -5.33 -5.51 -1.01
CA ARG A 51 -6.56 -6.10 -1.48
C ARG A 51 -7.73 -5.25 -0.99
N ILE A 52 -8.51 -4.75 -1.93
CA ILE A 52 -9.80 -4.12 -1.64
C ILE A 52 -10.76 -5.24 -1.22
N LEU A 53 -11.27 -5.16 0.02
CA LEU A 53 -12.20 -6.14 0.59
C LEU A 53 -13.65 -5.65 0.56
N SER A 54 -13.84 -4.34 0.49
CA SER A 54 -15.15 -3.73 0.43
C SER A 54 -15.07 -2.33 -0.14
N VAL A 55 -16.16 -1.90 -0.76
CA VAL A 55 -16.37 -0.54 -1.26
C VAL A 55 -17.74 -0.08 -0.79
N GLU A 56 -17.88 1.20 -0.45
CA GLU A 56 -19.17 1.83 -0.15
C GLU A 56 -19.71 2.48 -1.41
N ASP A 57 -20.94 2.15 -1.78
CA ASP A 57 -21.62 2.72 -2.96
C ASP A 57 -22.20 4.12 -2.68
N SER A 58 -22.72 4.76 -3.73
CA SER A 58 -23.38 6.07 -3.64
C SER A 58 -24.65 6.10 -2.78
N ASN A 59 -25.21 4.94 -2.44
CA ASN A 59 -26.39 4.78 -1.59
C ASN A 59 -26.03 4.37 -0.14
N HIS A 60 -24.74 4.43 0.24
CA HIS A 60 -24.20 4.02 1.53
C HIS A 60 -24.33 2.51 1.84
N ASN A 61 -24.42 1.66 0.81
CA ASN A 61 -24.35 0.21 0.98
C ASN A 61 -22.89 -0.26 0.94
N LEU A 62 -22.54 -1.15 1.86
CA LEU A 62 -21.23 -1.80 1.87
C LEU A 62 -21.24 -3.01 0.94
N ILE A 63 -20.56 -2.89 -0.19
CA ILE A 63 -20.33 -3.97 -1.14
C ILE A 63 -19.08 -4.74 -0.69
N THR A 64 -19.22 -6.05 -0.50
CA THR A 64 -18.11 -6.95 -0.11
C THR A 64 -17.84 -8.04 -1.15
N ASP A 65 -18.75 -8.20 -2.12
CA ASP A 65 -18.59 -9.13 -3.22
C ASP A 65 -17.63 -8.55 -4.27
N ASN A 66 -16.60 -9.31 -4.65
CA ASN A 66 -15.58 -8.86 -5.59
C ASN A 66 -16.15 -8.50 -6.97
N SER A 67 -17.14 -9.24 -7.47
CA SER A 67 -17.73 -8.97 -8.79
C SER A 67 -18.52 -7.66 -8.78
N LEU A 68 -19.23 -7.39 -7.69
CA LEU A 68 -19.95 -6.13 -7.51
C LEU A 68 -19.00 -4.94 -7.27
N ILE A 69 -17.87 -5.17 -6.58
CA ILE A 69 -16.83 -4.15 -6.43
C ILE A 69 -16.26 -3.74 -7.79
N GLU A 70 -15.95 -4.71 -8.66
CA GLU A 70 -15.48 -4.45 -10.02
C GLU A 70 -16.49 -3.63 -10.83
N GLU A 71 -17.77 -3.99 -10.77
CA GLU A 71 -18.84 -3.27 -11.46
C GLU A 71 -19.00 -1.82 -10.96
N GLU A 72 -18.98 -1.60 -9.64
CA GLU A 72 -19.08 -0.26 -9.05
C GLU A 72 -17.91 0.63 -9.49
N PHE A 73 -16.69 0.09 -9.54
CA PHE A 73 -15.54 0.83 -10.06
C PHE A 73 -15.70 1.19 -11.53
N LEU A 74 -16.18 0.25 -12.35
CA LEU A 74 -16.41 0.50 -13.78
C LEU A 74 -17.50 1.57 -13.97
N GLN A 75 -18.62 1.48 -13.24
CA GLN A 75 -19.68 2.49 -13.29
C GLN A 75 -19.18 3.88 -12.86
N TYR A 76 -18.39 3.95 -11.78
CA TYR A 76 -17.83 5.21 -11.30
C TYR A 76 -16.94 5.90 -12.34
N TYR A 77 -16.08 5.14 -13.05
CA TYR A 77 -15.13 5.70 -14.01
C TYR A 77 -15.66 5.84 -15.43
N MET A 78 -16.64 5.02 -15.85
CA MET A 78 -17.27 5.15 -17.16
C MET A 78 -18.28 6.30 -17.21
N GLY A 79 -18.82 6.71 -16.06
CA GLY A 79 -19.84 7.75 -15.99
C GLY A 79 -21.17 7.33 -16.65
N PRO A 80 -22.27 8.06 -16.39
CA PRO A 80 -23.52 7.89 -17.13
C PRO A 80 -23.39 8.28 -18.62
#